data_AF-A0A2H0IV16-F1
#
_entry.id   AF-A0A2H0IV16-F1
#
_cell.length_a   1.000
_cell.length_b   1.000
_cell.length_c   1.000
_cell.angle_alpha   90.00
_cell.angle_beta   90.00
_cell.angle_gamma   90.00
#
_symmetry.space_group_name_H-M   'P 1'
#
loop_
_entity.id
_entity.type
_entity.pdbx_description
1 polymer ?
#
loop_
_entity_poly.entity_id
_entity_poly.type
_entity_poly.pdbx_seq_one_letter_code
_entity_poly.pdbx_strand_id
1 'polypeptide(L)'
;MAWVSLPLKGYDLPTEFGVLQNRIESMINALPDKYGNDGGLEIIYEPPTENERIDFAETVFRNVYYEQYELAATNALTLGYRLVEFFDTDLAKTYYILERNPGLPIEDKNLYHWGIFVFNPEPVRGQLVIQAPHPLFDSDTGLQANYVFQYTEASFLFIAGTHRCNKATPSGCSGSSSVCSPNSAPQEFKDEGNVYRQADVAHATDSMFDVLTRWLEDELNNYYFFIQLHGFGQDELEPDAILSNGVDEAKQPVGVDYLSILNDQIKLAWADSHGGEQLYTEVGHIDDDHNFSTLLATSSVQGRYLNGGSSPCTSSTGTTNLGHFLHIEQGNPTIGNVEHLRSPNNWMVMSIAIINTFIEAPLPVELLEFNGRFEMNLALIQWKTLWEEGSSYFEIERSLSAIERFESLAIVKATGYSKTEVQYNYKDFIKPSISDQDIYYRLKQVDFNGIFKYSEIVRVSIPRRGMENIIYPNYGDGQFITLNNSQIRSSDSFRLVIYSQTGKVLFDRVIQGRLFEDVFSSRLRSYPVGYYYIRMSSPNFQFKTAYYKNL
;
A
#
# COMPACT_ATOMS: atom_id res chain seq x y z
N MET A 1 22.46 -26.45 32.77
CA MET A 1 21.45 -25.38 32.93
C MET A 1 21.09 -24.91 31.54
N ALA A 2 19.90 -25.26 31.07
CA ALA A 2 19.39 -24.79 29.79
C ALA A 2 18.89 -23.35 29.99
N TRP A 3 19.44 -22.41 29.24
CA TRP A 3 18.89 -21.08 29.13
C TRP A 3 17.64 -21.19 28.28
N VAL A 4 16.49 -21.20 28.94
CA VAL A 4 15.20 -20.96 28.28
C VAL A 4 15.20 -19.49 27.91
N SER A 5 15.29 -19.19 26.62
CA SER A 5 14.96 -17.86 26.11
C SER A 5 13.50 -17.59 26.46
N LEU A 6 13.27 -16.64 27.37
CA LEU A 6 11.95 -16.05 27.53
C LEU A 6 11.55 -15.45 26.18
N PRO A 7 10.29 -15.63 25.72
CA PRO A 7 9.81 -14.82 24.62
C PRO A 7 9.95 -13.36 25.04
N LEU A 8 10.53 -12.52 24.17
CA LEU A 8 10.37 -11.07 24.30
C LEU A 8 8.87 -10.83 24.49
N LYS A 9 8.47 -10.25 25.62
CA LYS A 9 7.11 -9.71 25.75
C LYS A 9 6.95 -8.77 24.56
N GLY A 10 5.99 -9.06 23.68
CA GLY A 10 5.63 -8.16 22.59
C GLY A 10 5.41 -6.77 23.16
N TYR A 11 5.97 -5.76 22.50
CA TYR A 11 5.65 -4.39 22.81
C TYR A 11 4.19 -4.16 22.39
N ASP A 12 3.32 -3.85 23.35
CA ASP A 12 1.94 -3.48 23.05
C ASP A 12 1.96 -2.10 22.37
N LEU A 13 1.57 -2.06 21.10
CA LEU A 13 1.43 -0.82 20.35
C LEU A 13 0.38 0.08 21.05
N PRO A 14 0.74 1.31 21.47
CA PRO A 14 -0.24 2.21 22.07
C PRO A 14 -1.36 2.54 21.10
N THR A 15 -2.60 2.29 21.50
CA THR A 15 -3.79 2.70 20.76
C THR A 15 -4.41 3.94 21.41
N GLU A 16 -4.54 5.02 20.64
CA GLU A 16 -5.18 6.27 21.03
C GLU A 16 -6.44 6.51 20.15
N PHE A 17 -7.40 7.29 20.66
CA PHE A 17 -8.67 7.60 19.98
C PHE A 17 -8.94 9.10 20.05
N GLY A 18 -9.46 9.69 18.98
CA GLY A 18 -9.88 11.09 18.97
C GLY A 18 -10.03 11.64 17.55
N VAL A 19 -9.99 12.96 17.40
CA VAL A 19 -9.95 13.60 16.08
C VAL A 19 -8.49 13.86 15.72
N LEU A 20 -8.01 13.31 14.59
CA LEU A 20 -6.62 13.41 14.15
C LEU A 20 -6.22 14.87 13.95
N GLN A 21 -7.12 15.70 13.41
CA GLN A 21 -6.89 17.15 13.29
C GLN A 21 -6.47 17.77 14.62
N ASN A 22 -7.22 17.50 15.68
CA ASN A 22 -6.94 18.05 17.01
C ASN A 22 -5.68 17.44 17.64
N ARG A 23 -5.40 16.14 17.37
CA ARG A 23 -4.21 15.46 17.89
C ARG A 23 -2.93 16.06 17.32
N ILE A 24 -2.87 16.25 16.00
CA ILE A 24 -1.71 16.83 15.33
C ILE A 24 -1.59 18.33 15.65
N GLU A 25 -2.70 19.08 15.72
CA GLU A 25 -2.68 20.47 16.18
C GLU A 25 -2.07 20.61 17.58
N SER A 26 -2.47 19.74 18.52
CA SER A 26 -1.89 19.73 19.87
C SER A 26 -0.39 19.43 19.86
N MET A 27 0.10 18.64 18.91
CA MET A 27 1.54 18.35 18.78
C MET A 27 2.29 19.54 18.21
N ILE A 28 1.74 20.18 17.16
CA ILE A 28 2.31 21.38 16.55
C ILE A 28 2.42 22.50 17.59
N ASN A 29 1.37 22.71 18.38
CA ASN A 29 1.34 23.72 19.43
C ASN A 29 2.35 23.46 20.58
N ALA A 30 2.89 22.25 20.67
CA ALA A 30 3.90 21.85 21.64
C ALA A 30 5.33 21.81 21.05
N LEU A 31 5.53 22.19 19.79
CA LEU A 31 6.85 22.20 19.18
C LEU A 31 7.71 23.36 19.72
N PRO A 32 9.03 23.15 19.86
CA PRO A 32 9.94 24.22 20.29
C PRO A 32 9.94 25.40 19.32
N ASP A 33 9.81 26.61 19.85
CA ASP A 33 9.93 27.85 19.09
C ASP A 33 11.39 28.14 18.68
N LYS A 34 11.65 29.29 18.04
CA LYS A 34 13.01 29.68 17.63
C LYS A 34 14.00 29.89 18.79
N TYR A 35 13.51 30.05 20.01
CA TYR A 35 14.33 30.23 21.22
C TYR A 35 14.42 28.94 22.04
N GLY A 36 13.76 27.87 21.58
CA GLY A 36 13.68 26.61 22.31
C GLY A 36 12.73 26.65 23.50
N ASN A 37 11.88 27.67 23.63
CA ASN A 37 10.96 27.76 24.76
C ASN A 37 9.84 26.72 24.64
N ASP A 38 9.91 25.67 25.45
CA ASP A 38 8.80 24.76 25.75
C ASP A 38 8.55 24.77 27.27
N GLY A 39 7.82 25.77 27.76
CA GLY A 39 7.44 25.85 29.17
C GLY A 39 8.59 26.12 30.17
N GLY A 40 9.71 26.71 29.73
CA GLY A 40 10.80 27.18 30.60
C GLY A 40 12.11 26.37 30.53
N LEU A 41 12.21 25.40 29.63
CA LEU A 41 13.46 24.72 29.25
C LEU A 41 13.94 25.26 27.89
N GLU A 42 15.26 25.36 27.71
CA GLU A 42 15.89 25.77 26.43
C GLU A 42 16.15 24.52 25.60
N ILE A 43 15.27 24.25 24.62
CA ILE A 43 15.39 23.14 23.69
C ILE A 43 16.11 23.58 22.41
N ILE A 44 17.29 23.00 22.17
CA ILE A 44 18.10 23.22 20.97
C ILE A 44 17.99 21.98 20.09
N TYR A 45 17.59 22.16 18.84
CA TYR A 45 17.46 21.09 17.86
C TYR A 45 18.81 20.42 17.60
N GLU A 46 18.84 19.10 17.73
CA GLU A 46 19.96 18.28 17.33
C GLU A 46 19.54 17.37 16.16
N PRO A 47 20.20 17.45 14.99
CA PRO A 47 19.91 16.56 13.89
C PRO A 47 20.28 15.12 14.27
N PRO A 48 19.57 14.12 13.74
CA PRO A 48 19.92 12.72 13.95
C PRO A 48 21.33 12.43 13.45
N THR A 49 22.07 11.60 14.18
CA THR A 49 23.34 11.04 13.71
C THR A 49 23.15 10.16 12.48
N GLU A 50 24.24 9.84 11.77
CA GLU A 50 24.18 8.97 10.59
C GLU A 50 23.55 7.60 10.88
N ASN A 51 23.91 6.97 12.01
CA ASN A 51 23.31 5.70 12.41
C ASN A 51 21.83 5.85 12.74
N GLU A 52 21.44 6.91 13.46
CA GLU A 52 20.02 7.15 13.77
C GLU A 52 19.19 7.38 12.50
N ARG A 53 19.73 8.07 11.49
CA ARG A 53 19.07 8.24 10.18
C ARG A 53 18.86 6.90 9.48
N ILE A 54 19.90 6.06 9.44
CA ILE A 54 19.83 4.73 8.84
C ILE A 54 18.80 3.87 9.59
N ASP A 55 18.90 3.80 10.91
CA ASP A 55 18.00 2.98 11.73
C ASP A 55 16.56 3.47 11.63
N PHE A 56 16.32 4.79 11.59
CA PHE A 56 14.97 5.35 11.44
C PHE A 56 14.36 4.97 10.08
N ALA A 57 15.09 5.14 8.98
CA ALA A 57 14.60 4.79 7.64
C ALA A 57 14.41 3.28 7.49
N GLU A 58 15.47 2.53 7.76
CA GLU A 58 15.53 1.09 7.47
C GLU A 58 14.79 0.25 8.49
N THR A 59 14.64 0.68 9.74
CA THR A 59 14.05 -0.20 10.77
C THR A 59 12.74 0.33 11.33
N VAL A 60 12.50 1.64 11.28
CA VAL A 60 11.23 2.20 11.76
C VAL A 60 10.31 2.43 10.56
N PHE A 61 10.68 3.32 9.65
CA PHE A 61 9.84 3.72 8.53
C PHE A 61 9.53 2.56 7.58
N ARG A 62 10.55 1.78 7.18
CA ARG A 62 10.35 0.56 6.37
C ARG A 62 9.37 -0.41 7.00
N ASN A 63 9.42 -0.59 8.32
CA ASN A 63 8.52 -1.50 9.01
C ASN A 63 7.10 -0.94 9.13
N VAL A 64 6.93 0.38 9.28
CA VAL A 64 5.60 1.01 9.15
C VAL A 64 5.05 0.79 7.74
N TYR A 65 5.87 1.02 6.71
CA TYR A 65 5.51 0.85 5.30
C TYR A 65 5.03 -0.57 4.98
N TYR A 66 5.73 -1.60 5.47
CA TYR A 66 5.35 -3.00 5.29
C TYR A 66 4.41 -3.54 6.37
N GLU A 67 3.72 -2.66 7.11
CA GLU A 67 2.70 -3.02 8.10
C GLU A 67 3.22 -3.92 9.24
N GLN A 68 4.51 -3.85 9.55
CA GLN A 68 5.17 -4.54 10.66
C GLN A 68 5.20 -3.65 11.91
N TYR A 69 4.02 -3.21 12.37
CA TYR A 69 3.89 -2.14 13.36
C TYR A 69 4.52 -2.45 14.72
N GLU A 70 4.43 -3.69 15.22
CA GLU A 70 5.06 -4.08 16.50
C GLU A 70 6.59 -3.96 16.44
N LEU A 71 7.18 -4.31 15.30
CA LEU A 71 8.62 -4.21 15.07
C LEU A 71 9.04 -2.75 14.89
N ALA A 72 8.28 -1.99 14.10
CA ALA A 72 8.48 -0.54 13.95
C ALA A 72 8.42 0.18 15.30
N ALA A 73 7.44 -0.15 16.15
CA ALA A 73 7.28 0.45 17.46
C ALA A 73 8.44 0.10 18.40
N THR A 74 8.90 -1.15 18.39
CA THR A 74 10.07 -1.58 19.16
C THR A 74 11.33 -0.80 18.73
N ASN A 75 11.53 -0.62 17.43
CA ASN A 75 12.70 0.10 16.89
C ASN A 75 12.62 1.60 17.16
N ALA A 76 11.44 2.22 17.06
CA ALA A 76 11.23 3.63 17.31
C ALA A 76 11.67 4.05 18.72
N LEU A 77 11.41 3.21 19.73
CA LEU A 77 11.79 3.47 21.13
C LEU A 77 13.30 3.60 21.33
N THR A 78 14.10 2.90 20.50
CA THR A 78 15.57 2.98 20.56
C THR A 78 16.10 4.32 20.06
N LEU A 79 15.26 5.08 19.34
CA LEU A 79 15.58 6.36 18.72
C LEU A 79 14.85 7.53 19.40
N GLY A 80 14.32 7.34 20.61
CA GLY A 80 13.57 8.38 21.33
C GLY A 80 12.19 8.69 20.75
N TYR A 81 11.70 7.87 19.83
CA TYR A 81 10.38 7.97 19.22
C TYR A 81 9.43 6.89 19.75
N ARG A 82 8.15 7.02 19.45
CA ARG A 82 7.15 5.96 19.62
C ARG A 82 6.22 5.94 18.41
N LEU A 83 5.76 4.76 18.05
CA LEU A 83 4.68 4.57 17.10
C LEU A 83 3.36 4.45 17.88
N VAL A 84 2.34 5.18 17.46
CA VAL A 84 0.98 5.16 18.05
C VAL A 84 0.00 4.74 16.96
N GLU A 85 -0.80 3.72 17.23
CA GLU A 85 -2.02 3.45 16.45
C GLU A 85 -3.08 4.45 16.90
N PHE A 86 -3.58 5.28 15.99
CA PHE A 86 -4.54 6.33 16.29
C PHE A 86 -5.82 6.10 15.50
N PHE A 87 -6.94 5.91 16.20
CA PHE A 87 -8.24 5.82 15.57
C PHE A 87 -8.91 7.21 15.53
N ASP A 88 -9.06 7.74 14.32
CA ASP A 88 -9.82 8.95 14.07
C ASP A 88 -11.33 8.67 14.20
N THR A 89 -11.98 9.32 15.16
CA THR A 89 -13.39 9.10 15.47
C THR A 89 -14.35 9.78 14.50
N ASP A 90 -13.92 10.83 13.79
CA ASP A 90 -14.76 11.58 12.86
C ASP A 90 -14.75 10.91 11.47
N LEU A 91 -13.58 10.44 11.04
CA LEU A 91 -13.36 9.76 9.78
C LEU A 91 -13.57 8.24 9.89
N ALA A 92 -13.64 7.69 11.11
CA ALA A 92 -13.68 6.26 11.38
C ALA A 92 -12.52 5.49 10.71
N LYS A 93 -11.31 6.06 10.78
CA LYS A 93 -10.09 5.54 10.14
C LYS A 93 -8.95 5.39 11.12
N THR A 94 -8.10 4.41 10.88
CA THR A 94 -6.87 4.21 11.65
C THR A 94 -5.69 4.85 10.95
N TYR A 95 -4.87 5.57 11.69
CA TYR A 95 -3.60 6.13 11.28
C TYR A 95 -2.48 5.65 12.20
N TYR A 96 -1.24 5.70 11.73
CA TYR A 96 -0.08 5.44 12.57
C TYR A 96 0.76 6.71 12.71
N ILE A 97 0.92 7.19 13.93
CA ILE A 97 1.65 8.41 14.25
C ILE A 97 3.00 8.03 14.84
N LEU A 98 4.07 8.37 14.13
CA LEU A 98 5.43 8.29 14.62
C LEU A 98 5.82 9.65 15.19
N GLU A 99 5.90 9.71 16.52
CA GLU A 99 6.13 10.94 17.27
C GLU A 99 7.24 10.77 18.30
N ARG A 100 7.80 11.89 18.76
CA ARG A 100 8.74 11.88 19.88
C ARG A 100 8.09 11.22 21.09
N ASN A 101 8.81 10.33 21.77
CA ASN A 101 8.30 9.65 22.94
C ASN A 101 8.14 10.66 24.11
N PRO A 102 6.90 10.93 24.59
CA PRO A 102 6.67 11.86 25.68
C PRO A 102 7.19 11.35 27.03
N GLY A 103 7.48 10.05 27.13
CA GLY A 103 8.05 9.39 28.31
C GLY A 103 9.57 9.49 28.44
N LEU A 104 10.25 10.24 27.57
CA LEU A 104 11.69 10.46 27.67
C LEU A 104 12.07 11.14 29.01
N PRO A 105 13.24 10.77 29.60
CA PRO A 105 13.79 11.47 30.77
C PRO A 105 13.86 12.98 30.54
N ILE A 106 13.74 13.76 31.62
CA ILE A 106 13.70 15.23 31.50
C ILE A 106 14.99 15.81 30.91
N GLU A 107 16.14 15.16 31.17
CA GLU A 107 17.43 15.48 30.56
C GLU A 107 17.48 15.24 29.04
N ASP A 108 16.68 14.29 28.54
CA ASP A 108 16.62 13.92 27.12
C ASP A 108 15.47 14.64 26.38
N LYS A 109 14.67 15.46 27.07
CA LYS A 109 13.56 16.20 26.44
C LYS A 109 14.02 17.24 25.40
N ASN A 110 15.30 17.63 25.46
CA ASN A 110 15.91 18.52 24.48
C ASN A 110 16.29 17.78 23.18
N LEU A 111 16.29 16.44 23.18
CA LEU A 111 16.70 15.60 22.07
C LEU A 111 15.46 15.11 21.29
N TYR A 112 15.66 14.71 20.02
CA TYR A 112 14.67 13.99 19.19
C TYR A 112 13.49 14.82 18.65
N HIS A 113 13.69 16.10 18.34
CA HIS A 113 12.71 16.96 17.67
C HIS A 113 12.79 16.88 16.13
N TRP A 114 12.87 15.68 15.58
CA TRP A 114 13.16 15.46 14.15
C TRP A 114 11.95 15.57 13.23
N GLY A 115 10.73 15.54 13.78
CA GLY A 115 9.49 15.59 13.02
C GLY A 115 8.35 14.80 13.64
N ILE A 116 7.17 15.01 13.07
CA ILE A 116 5.94 14.24 13.27
C ILE A 116 5.65 13.59 11.92
N PHE A 117 5.49 12.26 11.92
CA PHE A 117 5.22 11.51 10.70
C PHE A 117 3.94 10.72 10.88
N VAL A 118 2.96 10.91 9.99
CA VAL A 118 1.69 10.18 10.03
C VAL A 118 1.58 9.31 8.80
N PHE A 119 1.19 8.06 9.00
CA PHE A 119 0.96 7.07 7.95
C PHE A 119 -0.51 6.69 7.88
N ASN A 120 -1.06 6.71 6.68
CA ASN A 120 -2.36 6.15 6.36
C ASN A 120 -2.18 4.73 5.79
N PRO A 121 -2.62 3.67 6.48
CA PRO A 121 -2.52 2.29 5.99
C PRO A 121 -3.47 2.00 4.82
N GLU A 122 -4.53 2.80 4.65
CA GLU A 122 -5.54 2.62 3.61
C GLU A 122 -5.72 3.92 2.78
N PRO A 123 -4.69 4.37 2.05
CA PRO A 123 -4.77 5.62 1.29
C PRO A 123 -5.55 5.45 -0.01
N VAL A 124 -6.45 6.40 -0.31
CA VAL A 124 -7.08 6.51 -1.64
C VAL A 124 -6.10 7.13 -2.65
N ARG A 125 -5.26 8.07 -2.21
CA ARG A 125 -4.20 8.67 -3.03
C ARG A 125 -2.84 8.21 -2.55
N GLY A 126 -2.61 6.90 -2.77
CA GLY A 126 -1.43 6.16 -2.31
C GLY A 126 -0.07 6.73 -2.74
N GLN A 127 -0.06 7.56 -3.79
CA GLN A 127 1.12 8.21 -4.35
C GLN A 127 1.47 9.57 -3.70
N LEU A 128 0.69 10.08 -2.75
CA LEU A 128 0.89 11.42 -2.21
C LEU A 128 1.64 11.41 -0.86
N VAL A 129 2.61 12.32 -0.76
CA VAL A 129 3.30 12.71 0.47
C VAL A 129 3.06 14.20 0.71
N ILE A 130 2.40 14.55 1.80
CA ILE A 130 2.16 15.94 2.18
C ILE A 130 3.24 16.38 3.18
N GLN A 131 3.87 17.52 2.94
CA GLN A 131 4.99 18.00 3.75
C GLN A 131 4.76 19.44 4.22
N ALA A 132 5.01 19.70 5.51
CA ALA A 132 5.09 21.03 6.10
C ALA A 132 6.46 21.18 6.81
N PRO A 133 7.49 21.70 6.11
CA PRO A 133 8.83 21.80 6.67
C PRO A 133 8.98 22.95 7.68
N HIS A 134 8.11 23.96 7.66
CA HIS A 134 8.22 25.15 8.52
C HIS A 134 6.93 25.44 9.32
N PRO A 135 6.37 24.47 10.08
CA PRO A 135 5.01 24.55 10.63
C PRO A 135 4.79 25.68 11.65
N LEU A 136 5.86 26.17 12.30
CA LEU A 136 5.80 27.31 13.24
C LEU A 136 6.20 28.64 12.62
N PHE A 137 6.96 28.63 11.53
CA PHE A 137 7.45 29.86 10.89
C PHE A 137 6.47 30.32 9.79
N ASP A 138 6.00 29.36 8.98
CA ASP A 138 4.98 29.59 7.99
C ASP A 138 3.62 29.29 8.63
N SER A 139 2.99 30.32 9.20
CA SER A 139 1.71 30.22 9.90
C SER A 139 0.72 29.31 9.16
N ASP A 140 0.04 28.45 9.92
CA ASP A 140 -1.00 27.51 9.48
C ASP A 140 -0.59 26.41 8.51
N THR A 141 0.63 26.40 7.95
CA THR A 141 1.06 25.37 6.98
C THR A 141 1.04 23.96 7.55
N GLY A 142 1.45 23.77 8.80
CA GLY A 142 1.40 22.46 9.47
C GLY A 142 -0.04 21.95 9.67
N LEU A 143 -0.96 22.86 10.01
CA LEU A 143 -2.37 22.52 10.21
C LEU A 143 -3.08 22.25 8.90
N GLN A 144 -2.82 23.08 7.88
CA GLN A 144 -3.29 22.89 6.51
C GLN A 144 -2.76 21.58 5.92
N ALA A 145 -1.48 21.26 6.11
CA ALA A 145 -0.90 20.00 5.64
C ALA A 145 -1.59 18.78 6.24
N ASN A 146 -1.90 18.82 7.55
CA ASN A 146 -2.66 17.76 8.19
C ASN A 146 -4.10 17.66 7.67
N TYR A 147 -4.76 18.80 7.41
CA TYR A 147 -6.08 18.83 6.81
C TYR A 147 -6.07 18.24 5.39
N VAL A 148 -5.15 18.71 4.54
CA VAL A 148 -4.95 18.22 3.17
C VAL A 148 -4.65 16.72 3.17
N PHE A 149 -3.79 16.23 4.06
CA PHE A 149 -3.48 14.80 4.20
C PHE A 149 -4.75 13.96 4.44
N GLN A 150 -5.60 14.37 5.39
CA GLN A 150 -6.84 13.67 5.73
C GLN A 150 -7.84 13.66 4.57
N TYR A 151 -8.06 14.81 3.92
CA TYR A 151 -9.06 14.95 2.87
C TYR A 151 -8.63 14.33 1.54
N THR A 152 -7.35 14.40 1.20
CA THR A 152 -6.80 13.74 0.01
C THR A 152 -6.64 12.24 0.22
N GLU A 153 -6.64 11.79 1.47
CA GLU A 153 -6.30 10.43 1.89
C GLU A 153 -4.94 9.99 1.34
N ALA A 154 -3.96 10.89 1.49
CA ALA A 154 -2.58 10.65 1.11
C ALA A 154 -1.95 9.55 1.99
N SER A 155 -0.86 8.95 1.51
CA SER A 155 -0.14 7.90 2.25
C SER A 155 0.61 8.44 3.46
N PHE A 156 1.24 9.60 3.30
CA PHE A 156 2.17 10.14 4.28
C PHE A 156 1.95 11.63 4.54
N LEU A 157 2.12 12.03 5.80
CA LEU A 157 2.22 13.42 6.24
C LEU A 157 3.50 13.61 7.04
N PHE A 158 4.36 14.54 6.61
CA PHE A 158 5.58 14.91 7.32
C PHE A 158 5.48 16.36 7.81
N ILE A 159 5.63 16.57 9.12
CA ILE A 159 5.66 17.90 9.74
C ILE A 159 6.98 18.05 10.50
N ALA A 160 7.70 19.15 10.32
CA ALA A 160 8.97 19.37 11.01
C ALA A 160 8.79 19.48 12.52
N GLY A 161 9.77 19.02 13.29
CA GLY A 161 9.66 18.88 14.74
C GLY A 161 10.02 20.14 15.53
N THR A 162 10.31 21.25 14.87
CA THR A 162 10.75 22.48 15.52
C THR A 162 10.64 23.67 14.57
N HIS A 163 10.81 24.88 15.09
CA HIS A 163 10.99 26.07 14.26
C HIS A 163 12.30 26.01 13.45
N ARG A 164 12.27 26.37 12.16
CA ARG A 164 13.45 26.31 11.24
C ARG A 164 14.71 27.04 11.71
N CYS A 165 14.56 28.00 12.62
CA CYS A 165 15.66 28.78 13.23
C CYS A 165 16.09 28.30 14.63
N ASN A 166 15.55 27.21 15.17
CA ASN A 166 15.80 26.74 16.53
C ASN A 166 17.27 26.32 16.80
N LYS A 167 18.08 26.10 15.75
CA LYS A 167 19.53 25.87 15.86
C LYS A 167 20.32 26.91 15.07
N ALA A 168 21.43 27.34 15.62
CA ALA A 168 22.37 28.19 14.91
C ALA A 168 23.26 27.45 13.93
N THR A 169 23.67 26.22 14.25
CA THR A 169 24.67 25.52 13.44
C THR A 169 24.27 25.52 11.96
N PRO A 170 25.16 25.96 11.06
CA PRO A 170 24.89 26.00 9.64
C PRO A 170 24.64 24.57 9.13
N SER A 171 23.69 24.40 8.20
CA SER A 171 23.43 23.09 7.60
C SER A 171 24.58 22.59 6.72
N GLY A 172 25.52 23.47 6.35
CA GLY A 172 26.59 23.19 5.40
C GLY A 172 26.14 23.19 3.94
N CYS A 173 24.85 23.35 3.67
CA CYS A 173 24.30 23.43 2.32
C CYS A 173 24.43 24.83 1.72
N SER A 174 24.65 24.87 0.41
CA SER A 174 24.87 26.09 -0.35
C SER A 174 23.61 26.94 -0.43
N GLY A 175 23.78 28.24 -0.26
CA GLY A 175 22.73 29.26 -0.33
C GLY A 175 22.74 30.11 0.93
N SER A 176 21.80 31.04 1.02
CA SER A 176 21.72 31.98 2.12
C SER A 176 20.27 32.38 2.38
N SER A 177 19.97 32.67 3.64
CA SER A 177 18.68 33.23 4.03
C SER A 177 18.86 34.24 5.15
N SER A 178 18.15 35.36 5.06
CA SER A 178 18.09 36.38 6.11
C SER A 178 17.06 36.02 7.20
N VAL A 179 16.24 34.98 7.00
CA VAL A 179 15.16 34.56 7.91
C VAL A 179 15.69 34.30 9.32
N CYS A 180 16.79 33.55 9.42
CA CYS A 180 17.45 33.23 10.68
C CYS A 180 18.69 34.10 10.96
N SER A 181 18.71 35.36 10.47
CA SER A 181 19.84 36.28 10.58
C SER A 181 20.07 36.81 12.00
N PRO A 182 21.22 37.47 12.28
CA PRO A 182 21.61 37.94 13.62
C PRO A 182 20.62 38.87 14.34
N ASN A 183 19.67 39.49 13.64
CA ASN A 183 18.66 40.35 14.27
C ASN A 183 17.39 39.59 14.68
N SER A 184 17.18 38.38 14.14
CA SER A 184 16.05 37.50 14.43
C SER A 184 16.44 36.24 15.23
N ALA A 185 17.73 35.92 15.30
CA ALA A 185 18.33 34.80 16.04
C ALA A 185 18.78 35.17 17.48
N PRO A 186 18.88 34.20 18.41
CA PRO A 186 19.48 34.38 19.73
C PRO A 186 20.89 35.02 19.69
N GLN A 187 21.25 35.77 20.74
CA GLN A 187 22.44 36.64 20.76
C GLN A 187 23.79 35.91 20.60
N GLU A 188 23.81 34.63 20.93
CA GLU A 188 24.93 33.70 20.80
C GLU A 188 25.20 33.24 19.35
N PHE A 189 24.31 33.57 18.40
CA PHE A 189 24.29 32.99 17.04
C PHE A 189 24.45 34.02 15.92
N LYS A 190 24.84 35.23 16.30
CA LYS A 190 24.95 36.41 15.43
C LYS A 190 26.18 36.41 14.51
N ASP A 191 27.17 35.57 14.80
CA ASP A 191 28.47 35.61 14.12
C ASP A 191 28.53 34.76 12.83
N GLU A 192 27.48 33.98 12.52
CA GLU A 192 27.49 33.01 11.40
C GLU A 192 26.88 33.53 10.08
N GLY A 193 26.34 34.75 10.07
CA GLY A 193 25.79 35.38 8.85
C GLY A 193 24.47 34.78 8.34
N ASN A 194 24.16 35.02 7.07
CA ASN A 194 22.94 34.56 6.39
C ASN A 194 23.13 33.14 5.83
N VAL A 195 23.12 32.13 6.69
CA VAL A 195 23.28 30.71 6.29
C VAL A 195 22.03 29.91 6.64
N TYR A 196 21.76 28.85 5.87
CA TYR A 196 20.73 27.88 6.25
C TYR A 196 21.13 27.15 7.52
N ARG A 197 20.14 26.87 8.38
CA ARG A 197 20.33 26.24 9.68
C ARG A 197 20.04 24.74 9.59
N GLN A 198 20.66 23.92 10.43
CA GLN A 198 20.36 22.47 10.46
C GLN A 198 18.89 22.15 10.81
N ALA A 199 18.22 23.04 11.57
CA ALA A 199 16.79 22.90 11.87
C ALA A 199 15.88 23.26 10.68
N ASP A 200 16.42 23.90 9.63
CA ASP A 200 15.70 24.16 8.40
C ASP A 200 15.73 22.90 7.52
N VAL A 201 14.77 22.00 7.77
CA VAL A 201 14.74 20.66 7.16
C VAL A 201 14.65 20.68 5.63
N ALA A 202 14.16 21.78 5.03
CA ALA A 202 14.15 21.97 3.58
C ALA A 202 15.54 22.27 2.99
N HIS A 203 16.51 22.65 3.85
CA HIS A 203 17.84 23.10 3.47
C HIS A 203 18.97 22.32 4.19
N ALA A 204 18.66 21.12 4.67
CA ALA A 204 19.57 20.27 5.43
C ALA A 204 19.43 18.78 5.03
N THR A 205 20.53 18.17 4.60
CA THR A 205 20.58 16.76 4.17
C THR A 205 20.74 15.76 5.33
N ASP A 206 20.88 16.24 6.55
CA ASP A 206 20.91 15.44 7.77
C ASP A 206 19.56 15.43 8.51
N SER A 207 18.49 15.91 7.87
CA SER A 207 17.13 15.89 8.41
C SER A 207 16.39 14.60 8.06
N MET A 208 15.43 14.19 8.90
CA MET A 208 14.55 13.06 8.59
C MET A 208 13.67 13.31 7.36
N PHE A 209 13.37 14.57 7.02
CA PHE A 209 12.66 14.91 5.78
C PHE A 209 13.46 14.48 4.54
N ASP A 210 14.74 14.83 4.47
CA ASP A 210 15.61 14.42 3.36
C ASP A 210 15.76 12.89 3.34
N VAL A 211 16.02 12.27 4.48
CA VAL A 211 16.19 10.80 4.60
C VAL A 211 14.97 10.04 4.09
N LEU A 212 13.77 10.38 4.59
CA LEU A 212 12.55 9.67 4.22
C LEU A 212 12.11 9.98 2.79
N THR A 213 12.37 11.20 2.30
CA THR A 213 12.12 11.54 0.89
C THR A 213 12.98 10.69 -0.04
N ARG A 214 14.27 10.54 0.26
CA ARG A 214 15.17 9.66 -0.52
C ARG A 214 14.75 8.21 -0.45
N TRP A 215 14.42 7.73 0.76
CA TRP A 215 13.98 6.35 0.94
C TRP A 215 12.74 6.04 0.08
N LEU A 216 11.73 6.93 0.09
CA LEU A 216 10.53 6.78 -0.73
C LEU A 216 10.82 6.88 -2.23
N GLU A 217 11.71 7.77 -2.67
CA GLU A 217 12.06 7.91 -4.09
C GLU A 217 12.84 6.69 -4.60
N ASP A 218 13.86 6.25 -3.85
CA ASP A 218 14.83 5.23 -4.27
C ASP A 218 14.24 3.82 -4.19
N GLU A 219 13.56 3.47 -3.10
CA GLU A 219 13.03 2.11 -2.89
C GLU A 219 11.79 1.85 -3.75
N LEU A 220 11.06 2.90 -4.13
CA LEU A 220 9.74 2.79 -4.78
C LEU A 220 9.71 3.41 -6.19
N ASN A 221 10.89 3.57 -6.80
CA ASN A 221 11.10 3.90 -8.22
C ASN A 221 10.29 5.11 -8.71
N ASN A 222 10.42 6.22 -7.99
CA ASN A 222 9.81 7.50 -8.30
C ASN A 222 8.26 7.47 -8.36
N TYR A 223 7.63 6.65 -7.52
CA TYR A 223 6.17 6.55 -7.47
C TYR A 223 5.48 7.76 -6.81
N TYR A 224 6.15 8.45 -5.89
CA TYR A 224 5.53 9.45 -5.02
C TYR A 224 5.61 10.88 -5.56
N PHE A 225 4.53 11.62 -5.35
CA PHE A 225 4.50 13.07 -5.48
C PHE A 225 4.60 13.71 -4.09
N PHE A 226 5.56 14.60 -3.95
CA PHE A 226 5.87 15.32 -2.72
C PHE A 226 5.28 16.73 -2.81
N ILE A 227 4.16 16.95 -2.12
CA ILE A 227 3.50 18.25 -2.04
C ILE A 227 4.00 18.95 -0.78
N GLN A 228 4.81 19.99 -0.97
CA GLN A 228 5.45 20.71 0.12
C GLN A 228 4.83 22.11 0.27
N LEU A 229 4.05 22.28 1.34
CA LEU A 229 3.36 23.53 1.66
C LEU A 229 4.26 24.45 2.46
N HIS A 230 4.45 25.66 1.95
CA HIS A 230 5.17 26.76 2.59
C HIS A 230 4.30 28.01 2.62
N GLY A 231 4.85 29.07 3.21
CA GLY A 231 4.23 30.37 3.19
C GLY A 231 5.23 31.52 3.19
N PHE A 232 4.81 32.63 2.61
CA PHE A 232 5.59 33.86 2.55
C PHE A 232 4.78 35.04 3.09
N GLY A 233 5.45 36.16 3.36
CA GLY A 233 4.78 37.43 3.64
C GLY A 233 4.34 38.06 2.32
N GLN A 234 3.07 38.41 2.20
CA GLN A 234 2.52 38.96 0.96
C GLN A 234 2.42 40.50 1.06
N ASP A 235 2.92 41.19 0.04
CA ASP A 235 2.63 42.62 -0.19
C ASP A 235 1.36 42.76 -1.05
N GLU A 236 0.64 43.90 -0.96
CA GLU A 236 -0.70 44.12 -1.58
C GLU A 236 -0.79 43.88 -3.11
N LEU A 237 0.31 43.58 -3.81
CA LEU A 237 0.40 43.39 -5.26
C LEU A 237 1.09 42.08 -5.70
N GLU A 238 1.56 41.25 -4.77
CA GLU A 238 2.23 39.97 -5.07
C GLU A 238 1.21 38.82 -5.14
N PRO A 239 1.49 37.74 -5.90
CA PRO A 239 0.56 36.64 -6.08
C PRO A 239 0.07 36.06 -4.75
N ASP A 240 -1.12 35.47 -4.76
CA ASP A 240 -1.69 34.78 -3.60
C ASP A 240 -1.01 33.42 -3.36
N ALA A 241 -0.48 32.82 -4.42
CA ALA A 241 0.38 31.63 -4.36
C ALA A 241 1.42 31.59 -5.47
N ILE A 242 2.58 31.01 -5.15
CA ILE A 242 3.65 30.70 -6.10
C ILE A 242 3.89 29.20 -6.07
N LEU A 243 3.86 28.57 -7.24
CA LEU A 243 4.04 27.14 -7.40
C LEU A 243 5.35 26.86 -8.13
N SER A 244 6.10 25.85 -7.70
CA SER A 244 7.34 25.47 -8.35
C SER A 244 7.64 23.97 -8.26
N ASN A 245 8.40 23.44 -9.22
CA ASN A 245 9.00 22.11 -9.13
C ASN A 245 10.41 22.11 -8.51
N GLY A 246 10.90 23.22 -7.95
CA GLY A 246 12.23 23.27 -7.32
C GLY A 246 13.39 23.27 -8.32
N VAL A 247 13.14 23.70 -9.55
CA VAL A 247 14.13 23.81 -10.64
C VAL A 247 14.16 25.23 -11.19
N ASP A 248 15.19 25.52 -11.99
CA ASP A 248 15.28 26.79 -12.72
C ASP A 248 14.07 26.97 -13.67
N GLU A 249 13.60 28.20 -13.82
CA GLU A 249 12.37 28.62 -14.53
C GLU A 249 12.33 28.10 -15.97
N ALA A 250 13.50 27.87 -16.59
CA ALA A 250 13.60 27.37 -17.97
C ALA A 250 13.28 25.86 -18.17
N LYS A 251 13.03 25.07 -17.11
CA LYS A 251 12.93 23.61 -17.20
C LYS A 251 11.50 23.09 -17.08
N GLN A 252 10.90 22.74 -18.21
CA GLN A 252 9.60 22.05 -18.29
C GLN A 252 9.65 20.63 -17.67
N PRO A 253 8.59 20.17 -16.98
CA PRO A 253 8.48 18.81 -16.47
C PRO A 253 8.60 17.74 -17.56
N VAL A 254 9.26 16.64 -17.23
CA VAL A 254 9.27 15.43 -18.05
C VAL A 254 7.95 14.69 -17.81
N GLY A 255 7.12 14.59 -18.85
CA GLY A 255 5.85 13.88 -18.78
C GLY A 255 4.68 14.82 -18.49
N VAL A 256 3.80 14.43 -17.55
CA VAL A 256 2.62 15.22 -17.20
C VAL A 256 3.02 16.36 -16.27
N ASP A 257 2.62 17.58 -16.62
CA ASP A 257 2.83 18.75 -15.80
C ASP A 257 1.75 18.87 -14.71
N TYR A 258 1.90 18.06 -13.66
CA TYR A 258 0.98 18.04 -12.53
C TYR A 258 0.93 19.37 -11.77
N LEU A 259 2.00 20.16 -11.80
CA LEU A 259 2.05 21.44 -11.10
C LEU A 259 1.13 22.47 -11.78
N SER A 260 1.14 22.53 -13.11
CA SER A 260 0.21 23.38 -13.87
C SER A 260 -1.23 22.94 -13.72
N ILE A 261 -1.49 21.62 -13.74
CA ILE A 261 -2.83 21.10 -13.47
C ILE A 261 -3.28 21.49 -12.06
N LEU A 262 -2.41 21.35 -11.05
CA LEU A 262 -2.70 21.76 -9.69
C LEU A 262 -3.00 23.25 -9.58
N ASN A 263 -2.22 24.09 -10.26
CA ASN A 263 -2.45 25.52 -10.31
C ASN A 263 -3.86 25.86 -10.83
N ASP A 264 -4.26 25.25 -11.95
CA ASP A 264 -5.59 25.44 -12.52
C ASP A 264 -6.68 24.95 -11.56
N GLN A 265 -6.49 23.80 -10.91
CA GLN A 265 -7.44 23.26 -9.95
C GLN A 265 -7.56 24.13 -8.68
N ILE A 266 -6.48 24.77 -8.23
CA ILE A 266 -6.52 25.73 -7.12
C ILE A 266 -7.37 26.94 -7.52
N LYS A 267 -7.15 27.52 -8.71
CA LYS A 267 -7.94 28.66 -9.21
C LYS A 267 -9.42 28.32 -9.34
N LEU A 268 -9.73 27.12 -9.85
CA LEU A 268 -11.11 26.65 -9.98
C LEU A 268 -11.78 26.44 -8.62
N ALA A 269 -11.13 25.72 -7.71
CA ALA A 269 -11.68 25.47 -6.37
C ALA A 269 -11.84 26.77 -5.57
N TRP A 270 -10.95 27.74 -5.76
CA TRP A 270 -11.08 29.07 -5.19
C TRP A 270 -12.29 29.81 -5.74
N ALA A 271 -12.42 29.92 -7.07
CA ALA A 271 -13.54 30.59 -7.71
C ALA A 271 -14.89 29.96 -7.30
N ASP A 272 -14.96 28.63 -7.19
CA ASP A 272 -16.17 27.92 -6.77
C ASP A 272 -16.54 28.23 -5.31
N SER A 273 -15.56 28.39 -4.41
CA SER A 273 -15.79 28.71 -3.00
C SER A 273 -16.01 30.20 -2.73
N HIS A 274 -15.53 31.08 -3.60
CA HIS A 274 -15.55 32.54 -3.42
C HIS A 274 -16.39 33.26 -4.50
N GLY A 275 -17.45 32.62 -5.01
CA GLY A 275 -18.44 33.28 -5.87
C GLY A 275 -17.90 33.80 -7.21
N GLY A 276 -16.86 33.16 -7.75
CA GLY A 276 -16.22 33.51 -9.01
C GLY A 276 -15.03 34.46 -8.88
N GLU A 277 -14.64 34.84 -7.66
CA GLU A 277 -13.41 35.60 -7.41
C GLU A 277 -12.19 34.88 -7.99
N GLN A 278 -11.28 35.66 -8.56
CA GLN A 278 -10.07 35.13 -9.18
C GLN A 278 -8.95 35.11 -8.15
N LEU A 279 -8.20 34.01 -8.14
CA LEU A 279 -6.96 33.89 -7.37
C LEU A 279 -5.78 34.16 -8.30
N TYR A 280 -4.89 35.07 -7.91
CA TYR A 280 -3.70 35.37 -8.68
C TYR A 280 -2.58 34.43 -8.23
N THR A 281 -2.08 33.61 -9.15
CA THR A 281 -0.98 32.67 -8.85
C THR A 281 0.02 32.64 -9.98
N GLU A 282 1.24 32.29 -9.61
CA GLU A 282 2.40 32.19 -10.50
C GLU A 282 2.97 30.77 -10.47
N VAL A 283 3.45 30.28 -11.61
CA VAL A 283 4.06 28.96 -11.77
C VAL A 283 5.47 29.13 -12.33
N GLY A 284 6.47 28.76 -11.55
CA GLY A 284 7.88 29.10 -11.82
C GLY A 284 8.42 28.63 -13.16
N HIS A 285 7.93 27.53 -13.75
CA HIS A 285 8.40 27.08 -15.07
C HIS A 285 7.53 27.56 -16.25
N ILE A 286 6.50 28.36 -15.99
CA ILE A 286 5.62 28.94 -17.01
C ILE A 286 5.78 30.46 -17.06
N ASP A 287 5.76 31.09 -15.89
CA ASP A 287 5.65 32.53 -15.78
C ASP A 287 7.05 33.17 -15.66
N ASP A 288 7.31 34.16 -16.51
CA ASP A 288 8.63 34.80 -16.67
C ASP A 288 8.90 35.94 -15.65
N ASP A 289 8.08 36.09 -14.60
CA ASP A 289 8.25 37.19 -13.63
C ASP A 289 9.28 36.85 -12.54
N HIS A 290 10.50 37.38 -12.72
CA HIS A 290 11.63 37.12 -11.83
C HIS A 290 11.50 37.71 -10.40
N ASN A 291 10.43 38.47 -10.09
CA ASN A 291 10.24 39.07 -8.76
C ASN A 291 10.10 38.02 -7.64
N PHE A 292 9.67 36.80 -7.96
CA PHE A 292 9.49 35.70 -6.99
C PHE A 292 10.55 34.59 -7.09
N SER A 293 11.63 34.78 -7.85
CA SER A 293 12.67 33.75 -8.09
C SER A 293 13.27 33.15 -6.81
N THR A 294 13.22 33.85 -5.67
CA THR A 294 13.68 33.36 -4.36
C THR A 294 12.72 32.35 -3.69
N LEU A 295 11.48 32.26 -4.17
CA LEU A 295 10.40 31.42 -3.64
C LEU A 295 10.13 30.17 -4.51
N LEU A 296 11.02 29.87 -5.47
CA LEU A 296 10.85 28.73 -6.37
C LEU A 296 11.41 27.42 -5.82
N ALA A 297 11.75 27.36 -4.53
CA ALA A 297 12.40 26.21 -3.88
C ALA A 297 13.63 25.63 -4.62
N THR A 298 14.32 26.44 -5.43
CA THR A 298 15.56 26.01 -6.13
C THR A 298 16.68 25.66 -5.15
N SER A 299 16.58 26.11 -3.90
CA SER A 299 17.45 25.76 -2.78
C SER A 299 17.04 24.54 -1.98
N SER A 300 15.84 23.98 -2.19
CA SER A 300 15.34 22.83 -1.45
C SER A 300 16.20 21.60 -1.71
N VAL A 301 16.69 20.95 -0.66
CA VAL A 301 17.47 19.70 -0.79
C VAL A 301 16.60 18.56 -1.31
N GLN A 302 15.33 18.48 -0.87
CA GLN A 302 14.37 17.48 -1.38
C GLN A 302 14.08 17.77 -2.86
N GLY A 303 13.75 19.02 -3.19
CA GLY A 303 13.47 19.42 -4.56
C GLY A 303 14.65 19.14 -5.50
N ARG A 304 15.87 19.45 -5.09
CA ARG A 304 17.08 19.14 -5.88
C ARG A 304 17.28 17.63 -6.05
N TYR A 305 17.04 16.83 -5.02
CA TYR A 305 17.19 15.37 -5.09
C TYR A 305 16.19 14.73 -6.05
N LEU A 306 14.90 15.02 -5.85
CA LEU A 306 13.78 14.51 -6.66
C LEU A 306 13.89 14.93 -8.14
N ASN A 307 14.71 15.94 -8.43
CA ASN A 307 15.00 16.43 -9.76
C ASN A 307 16.38 15.98 -10.28
N GLY A 308 16.89 14.86 -9.79
CA GLY A 308 18.12 14.22 -10.27
C GLY A 308 19.42 14.91 -9.85
N GLY A 309 19.39 15.72 -8.80
CA GLY A 309 20.57 16.39 -8.24
C GLY A 309 21.55 15.41 -7.60
N SER A 310 22.77 15.31 -8.11
CA SER A 310 23.81 14.42 -7.56
C SER A 310 24.38 14.88 -6.22
N SER A 311 24.30 16.18 -5.91
CA SER A 311 24.68 16.75 -4.61
C SER A 311 23.65 17.79 -4.16
N PRO A 312 22.48 17.35 -3.63
CA PRO A 312 21.38 18.27 -3.29
C PRO A 312 21.76 19.38 -2.31
N CYS A 313 22.77 19.15 -1.46
CA CYS A 313 23.27 20.15 -0.53
C CYS A 313 24.01 21.30 -1.23
N THR A 314 24.70 21.05 -2.35
CA THR A 314 25.61 22.05 -2.98
C THR A 314 25.25 22.42 -4.42
N SER A 315 24.38 21.66 -5.09
CA SER A 315 23.92 21.96 -6.45
C SER A 315 23.09 23.24 -6.44
N SER A 316 23.26 24.13 -7.43
CA SER A 316 22.45 25.36 -7.48
C SER A 316 20.99 25.11 -7.85
N THR A 317 20.69 24.04 -8.60
CA THR A 317 19.35 23.63 -9.04
C THR A 317 19.30 22.11 -9.32
N GLY A 318 18.09 21.53 -9.39
CA GLY A 318 17.89 20.17 -9.89
C GLY A 318 18.40 19.99 -11.33
N THR A 319 18.85 18.78 -11.71
CA THR A 319 19.44 18.54 -13.03
C THR A 319 18.38 18.40 -14.12
N THR A 320 17.24 17.80 -13.79
CA THR A 320 16.05 17.57 -14.64
C THR A 320 14.79 18.01 -13.91
N ASN A 321 13.71 18.37 -14.60
CA ASN A 321 12.40 18.51 -13.93
C ASN A 321 11.64 17.19 -14.08
N LEU A 322 11.58 16.36 -13.03
CA LEU A 322 10.83 15.09 -13.07
C LEU A 322 9.34 15.26 -12.72
N GLY A 323 8.92 16.44 -12.24
CA GLY A 323 7.52 16.73 -11.93
C GLY A 323 6.99 16.12 -10.63
N HIS A 324 7.84 15.47 -9.82
CA HIS A 324 7.42 14.77 -8.58
C HIS A 324 7.50 15.65 -7.33
N PHE A 325 8.20 16.78 -7.39
CA PHE A 325 8.23 17.77 -6.32
C PHE A 325 7.27 18.91 -6.67
N LEU A 326 6.25 19.11 -5.85
CA LEU A 326 5.25 20.17 -6.00
C LEU A 326 5.35 21.09 -4.78
N HIS A 327 6.05 22.21 -4.94
CA HIS A 327 6.24 23.20 -3.90
C HIS A 327 5.24 24.34 -4.08
N ILE A 328 4.62 24.76 -2.97
CA ILE A 328 3.54 25.75 -2.98
C ILE A 328 3.79 26.75 -1.85
N GLU A 329 4.12 27.98 -2.23
CA GLU A 329 4.28 29.13 -1.36
C GLU A 329 2.98 29.92 -1.34
N GLN A 330 2.45 30.23 -0.15
CA GLN A 330 1.13 30.85 0.00
C GLN A 330 1.20 32.15 0.81
N GLY A 331 0.39 33.14 0.44
CA GLY A 331 0.29 34.42 1.13
C GLY A 331 -0.07 34.31 2.62
N ASN A 332 0.33 35.30 3.42
CA ASN A 332 0.16 35.29 4.88
C ASN A 332 -1.26 35.69 5.28
N PRO A 333 -2.00 34.84 6.02
CA PRO A 333 -3.38 35.12 6.43
C PRO A 333 -3.55 36.37 7.32
N THR A 334 -2.46 36.89 7.89
CA THR A 334 -2.48 38.05 8.79
C THR A 334 -2.32 39.40 8.10
N ILE A 335 -1.98 39.44 6.80
CA ILE A 335 -1.76 40.69 6.07
C ILE A 335 -3.01 41.05 5.24
N GLY A 336 -3.45 42.31 5.33
CA GLY A 336 -4.46 42.89 4.44
C GLY A 336 -5.94 42.63 4.79
N ASN A 337 -6.28 41.88 5.84
CA ASN A 337 -7.66 41.45 6.14
C ASN A 337 -8.38 40.74 4.98
N VAL A 338 -7.63 40.24 4.00
CA VAL A 338 -8.15 39.45 2.87
C VAL A 338 -8.13 37.97 3.27
N GLU A 339 -9.04 37.17 2.74
CA GLU A 339 -8.98 35.72 2.94
C GLU A 339 -7.89 35.11 2.06
N HIS A 340 -7.04 34.26 2.65
CA HIS A 340 -5.89 33.62 1.98
C HIS A 340 -6.06 32.10 1.92
N LEU A 341 -5.33 31.41 1.03
CA LEU A 341 -5.36 29.93 0.94
C LEU A 341 -5.00 29.22 2.25
N ARG A 342 -4.10 29.80 3.05
CA ARG A 342 -3.68 29.26 4.35
C ARG A 342 -4.68 29.52 5.48
N SER A 343 -5.73 30.32 5.23
CA SER A 343 -6.75 30.58 6.25
C SER A 343 -7.52 29.28 6.54
N PRO A 344 -7.86 28.97 7.80
CA PRO A 344 -8.57 27.73 8.15
C PRO A 344 -9.86 27.46 7.35
N ASN A 345 -10.59 28.51 6.98
CA ASN A 345 -11.81 28.39 6.17
C ASN A 345 -11.54 27.95 4.72
N ASN A 346 -10.29 28.08 4.24
CA ASN A 346 -9.89 27.89 2.85
C ASN A 346 -9.03 26.65 2.62
N TRP A 347 -8.68 25.87 3.66
CA TRP A 347 -7.90 24.64 3.51
C TRP A 347 -8.58 23.59 2.60
N MET A 348 -9.90 23.65 2.48
CA MET A 348 -10.66 22.82 1.54
C MET A 348 -10.30 23.11 0.08
N VAL A 349 -9.96 24.35 -0.27
CA VAL A 349 -9.58 24.73 -1.64
C VAL A 349 -8.38 23.92 -2.10
N MET A 350 -7.32 23.89 -1.28
CA MET A 350 -6.11 23.11 -1.57
C MET A 350 -6.42 21.61 -1.64
N SER A 351 -7.27 21.11 -0.74
CA SER A 351 -7.66 19.70 -0.69
C SER A 351 -8.40 19.26 -1.95
N ILE A 352 -9.43 20.02 -2.37
CA ILE A 352 -10.19 19.77 -3.60
C ILE A 352 -9.27 19.86 -4.82
N ALA A 353 -8.38 20.85 -4.85
CA ALA A 353 -7.47 21.02 -5.97
C ALA A 353 -6.56 19.79 -6.15
N ILE A 354 -5.95 19.31 -5.06
CA ILE A 354 -5.13 18.09 -5.09
C ILE A 354 -5.97 16.86 -5.45
N ILE A 355 -7.19 16.75 -4.92
CA ILE A 355 -8.14 15.67 -5.25
C ILE A 355 -8.42 15.59 -6.76
N ASN A 356 -8.59 16.74 -7.41
CA ASN A 356 -8.90 16.85 -8.84
C ASN A 356 -7.66 16.75 -9.74
N THR A 357 -6.49 17.12 -9.24
CA THR A 357 -5.22 16.92 -9.96
C THR A 357 -4.82 15.45 -9.95
N PHE A 358 -4.92 14.82 -8.79
CA PHE A 358 -4.63 13.41 -8.57
C PHE A 358 -5.95 12.68 -8.40
N ILE A 359 -6.78 12.69 -9.45
CA ILE A 359 -8.00 11.87 -9.46
C ILE A 359 -7.63 10.44 -9.11
N GLU A 360 -8.50 9.77 -8.37
CA GLU A 360 -8.39 8.32 -8.16
C GLU A 360 -8.33 7.70 -9.55
N ALA A 361 -7.12 7.33 -9.97
CA ALA A 361 -7.00 6.42 -11.09
C ALA A 361 -7.77 5.19 -10.61
N PRO A 362 -8.78 4.70 -11.36
CA PRO A 362 -9.29 3.39 -11.05
C PRO A 362 -8.07 2.46 -10.98
N LEU A 363 -8.11 1.47 -10.10
CA LEU A 363 -6.96 0.63 -9.83
C LEU A 363 -6.22 0.29 -11.14
N PRO A 364 -4.88 0.33 -11.15
CA PRO A 364 -4.03 0.27 -12.35
C PRO A 364 -4.30 -0.91 -13.31
N VAL A 365 -5.10 -1.90 -12.86
CA VAL A 365 -5.90 -2.76 -13.72
C VAL A 365 -7.30 -2.99 -13.13
N GLU A 366 -8.34 -2.80 -13.95
CA GLU A 366 -9.70 -3.27 -13.65
C GLU A 366 -10.00 -4.58 -14.39
N LEU A 367 -10.13 -5.68 -13.65
CA LEU A 367 -10.51 -6.98 -14.22
C LEU A 367 -11.99 -6.98 -14.61
N LEU A 368 -12.25 -7.17 -15.90
CA LEU A 368 -13.59 -7.42 -16.42
C LEU A 368 -14.03 -8.86 -16.18
N GLU A 369 -13.10 -9.80 -16.33
CA GLU A 369 -13.35 -11.22 -16.18
C GLU A 369 -12.10 -11.95 -15.69
N PHE A 370 -12.28 -12.93 -14.81
CA PHE A 370 -11.28 -13.93 -14.50
C PHE A 370 -11.97 -15.29 -14.37
N ASN A 371 -11.56 -16.25 -15.19
CA ASN A 371 -12.17 -17.57 -15.25
C ASN A 371 -11.12 -18.67 -15.44
N GLY A 372 -11.53 -19.90 -15.13
CA GLY A 372 -10.72 -21.08 -15.36
C GLY A 372 -11.59 -22.27 -15.74
N ARG A 373 -11.14 -23.10 -16.68
CA ARG A 373 -11.82 -24.35 -17.03
C ARG A 373 -10.83 -25.46 -17.35
N PHE A 374 -11.27 -26.69 -17.17
CA PHE A 374 -10.46 -27.87 -17.48
C PHE A 374 -10.79 -28.42 -18.87
N GLU A 375 -9.77 -28.58 -19.72
CA GLU A 375 -9.90 -29.15 -21.07
C GLU A 375 -8.68 -30.02 -21.39
N MET A 376 -8.86 -31.23 -21.93
CA MET A 376 -7.77 -32.07 -22.48
C MET A 376 -6.55 -32.28 -21.55
N ASN A 377 -6.77 -32.40 -20.22
CA ASN A 377 -5.74 -32.54 -19.18
C ASN A 377 -4.94 -31.27 -18.84
N LEU A 378 -5.45 -30.09 -19.19
CA LEU A 378 -4.92 -28.81 -18.70
C LEU A 378 -6.03 -27.95 -18.10
N ALA A 379 -5.66 -27.09 -17.17
CA ALA A 379 -6.49 -25.97 -16.74
C ALA A 379 -6.15 -24.77 -17.62
N LEU A 380 -7.15 -24.27 -18.35
CA LEU A 380 -7.06 -23.05 -19.12
C LEU A 380 -7.60 -21.90 -18.28
N ILE A 381 -6.70 -21.00 -17.90
CA ILE A 381 -6.97 -19.80 -17.11
C ILE A 381 -7.07 -18.63 -18.08
N GLN A 382 -8.14 -17.85 -18.01
CA GLN A 382 -8.31 -16.68 -18.87
C GLN A 382 -8.78 -15.49 -18.05
N TRP A 383 -8.32 -14.32 -18.44
CA TRP A 383 -8.79 -13.07 -17.88
C TRP A 383 -8.86 -11.99 -18.94
N LYS A 384 -9.66 -10.98 -18.61
CA LYS A 384 -9.85 -9.78 -19.41
C LYS A 384 -9.71 -8.57 -18.52
N THR A 385 -8.97 -7.59 -18.99
CA THR A 385 -8.91 -6.26 -18.39
C THR A 385 -9.88 -5.37 -19.13
N LEU A 386 -10.62 -4.51 -18.41
CA LEU A 386 -11.45 -3.47 -19.04
C LEU A 386 -10.55 -2.37 -19.61
N TRP A 387 -9.54 -1.99 -18.82
CA TRP A 387 -8.50 -1.03 -19.14
C TRP A 387 -7.28 -1.32 -18.23
N GLU A 388 -6.10 -0.83 -18.62
CA GLU A 388 -4.81 -0.99 -17.92
C GLU A 388 -4.10 0.36 -17.88
N GLU A 389 -3.48 0.70 -16.75
CA GLU A 389 -2.73 1.94 -16.59
C GLU A 389 -1.59 1.72 -15.61
N GLY A 390 -0.37 1.63 -16.13
CA GLY A 390 0.81 1.35 -15.32
C GLY A 390 0.94 -0.12 -14.89
N SER A 391 0.28 -1.06 -15.58
CA SER A 391 0.35 -2.48 -15.23
C SER A 391 1.63 -3.16 -15.74
N SER A 392 2.39 -3.81 -14.87
CA SER A 392 3.64 -4.48 -15.26
C SER A 392 3.38 -5.90 -15.74
N TYR A 393 2.76 -6.72 -14.89
CA TYR A 393 2.48 -8.12 -15.19
C TYR A 393 1.40 -8.73 -14.30
N PHE A 394 0.88 -9.86 -14.75
CA PHE A 394 0.04 -10.76 -13.98
C PHE A 394 0.86 -11.96 -13.55
N GLU A 395 0.95 -12.21 -12.24
CA GLU A 395 1.47 -13.45 -11.68
C GLU A 395 0.31 -14.41 -11.41
N ILE A 396 0.32 -15.55 -12.10
CA ILE A 396 -0.68 -16.59 -11.96
C ILE A 396 -0.25 -17.47 -10.79
N GLU A 397 -1.11 -17.57 -9.78
CA GLU A 397 -0.86 -18.42 -8.63
C GLU A 397 -1.90 -19.53 -8.51
N ARG A 398 -1.46 -20.67 -7.98
CA ARG A 398 -2.28 -21.88 -7.80
C ARG A 398 -2.28 -22.36 -6.36
N SER A 399 -3.40 -22.89 -5.90
CA SER A 399 -3.48 -23.68 -4.67
C SER A 399 -4.34 -24.92 -4.85
N LEU A 400 -4.07 -25.96 -4.05
CA LEU A 400 -4.90 -27.17 -3.96
C LEU A 400 -6.00 -27.05 -2.89
N SER A 401 -6.04 -25.94 -2.16
CA SER A 401 -7.13 -25.59 -1.26
C SER A 401 -7.42 -24.09 -1.34
N ALA A 402 -8.67 -23.69 -1.13
CA ALA A 402 -9.07 -22.28 -1.27
C ALA A 402 -8.48 -21.35 -0.18
N ILE A 403 -7.81 -21.91 0.84
CA ILE A 403 -7.39 -21.21 2.07
C ILE A 403 -5.91 -21.38 2.44
N GLU A 404 -5.19 -22.34 1.83
CA GLU A 404 -3.75 -22.52 2.10
C GLU A 404 -2.87 -21.85 1.02
N ARG A 405 -1.55 -21.90 1.24
CA ARG A 405 -0.51 -21.20 0.48
C ARG A 405 -0.62 -21.41 -1.04
N PHE A 406 -0.82 -20.31 -1.75
CA PHE A 406 -0.73 -20.25 -3.21
C PHE A 406 0.73 -20.30 -3.66
N GLU A 407 1.02 -21.06 -4.71
CA GLU A 407 2.33 -21.14 -5.36
C GLU A 407 2.30 -20.38 -6.69
N SER A 408 3.40 -19.69 -7.01
CA SER A 408 3.57 -19.01 -8.29
C SER A 408 3.78 -20.01 -9.43
N LEU A 409 3.02 -19.87 -10.51
CA LEU A 409 3.13 -20.71 -11.71
C LEU A 409 3.84 -20.00 -12.86
N ALA A 410 3.45 -18.76 -13.12
CA ALA A 410 3.93 -18.00 -14.26
C ALA A 410 3.69 -16.50 -14.11
N ILE A 411 4.50 -15.74 -14.83
CA ILE A 411 4.33 -14.31 -15.02
C ILE A 411 3.93 -14.08 -16.48
N VAL A 412 2.84 -13.36 -16.69
CA VAL A 412 2.35 -12.91 -18.00
C VAL A 412 2.43 -11.39 -18.04
N LYS A 413 3.30 -10.88 -18.89
CA LYS A 413 3.50 -9.43 -19.06
C LYS A 413 2.18 -8.76 -19.48
N ALA A 414 1.81 -7.68 -18.80
CA ALA A 414 0.65 -6.88 -19.15
C ALA A 414 0.97 -5.95 -20.36
N THR A 415 -0.05 -5.29 -20.90
CA THR A 415 0.14 -4.32 -21.99
C THR A 415 0.80 -3.04 -21.48
N GLY A 416 0.68 -2.74 -20.19
CA GLY A 416 1.21 -1.51 -19.58
C GLY A 416 0.12 -0.46 -19.49
N TYR A 417 -0.36 -0.03 -20.66
CA TYR A 417 -1.36 1.01 -20.80
C TYR A 417 -2.35 0.62 -21.90
N SER A 418 -3.63 0.54 -21.56
CA SER A 418 -4.72 0.24 -22.49
C SER A 418 -6.02 0.90 -22.04
N LYS A 419 -6.71 1.58 -22.96
CA LYS A 419 -8.07 2.12 -22.74
C LYS A 419 -9.17 1.21 -23.31
N THR A 420 -8.81 0.01 -23.71
CA THR A 420 -9.69 -0.97 -24.34
C THR A 420 -9.47 -2.35 -23.75
N GLU A 421 -10.46 -3.22 -23.90
CA GLU A 421 -10.39 -4.59 -23.39
C GLU A 421 -9.16 -5.33 -23.94
N VAL A 422 -8.38 -5.94 -23.04
CA VAL A 422 -7.28 -6.84 -23.41
C VAL A 422 -7.54 -8.22 -22.82
N GLN A 423 -7.36 -9.25 -23.65
CA GLN A 423 -7.59 -10.65 -23.26
C GLN A 423 -6.28 -11.41 -23.13
N TYR A 424 -6.16 -12.16 -22.04
CA TYR A 424 -5.00 -12.99 -21.73
C TYR A 424 -5.42 -14.43 -21.44
N ASN A 425 -4.45 -15.34 -21.52
CA ASN A 425 -4.65 -16.73 -21.11
C ASN A 425 -3.35 -17.40 -20.67
N TYR A 426 -3.48 -18.39 -19.81
CA TYR A 426 -2.42 -19.26 -19.36
C TYR A 426 -2.90 -20.72 -19.35
N LYS A 427 -2.00 -21.65 -19.71
CA LYS A 427 -2.28 -23.10 -19.77
C LYS A 427 -1.45 -23.82 -18.70
N ASP A 428 -2.11 -24.28 -17.65
CA ASP A 428 -1.50 -25.12 -16.62
C ASP A 428 -1.69 -26.61 -16.96
N PHE A 429 -0.60 -27.30 -17.30
CA PHE A 429 -0.61 -28.73 -17.61
C PHE A 429 -0.69 -29.56 -16.33
N ILE A 430 -1.86 -30.12 -16.07
CA ILE A 430 -2.14 -30.81 -14.81
C ILE A 430 -1.41 -32.15 -14.77
N LYS A 431 -0.54 -32.31 -13.79
CA LYS A 431 0.17 -33.57 -13.53
C LYS A 431 -0.80 -34.65 -13.04
N PRO A 432 -0.59 -35.93 -13.39
CA PRO A 432 -1.43 -37.04 -12.93
C PRO A 432 -1.54 -37.16 -11.40
N SER A 433 -0.58 -36.62 -10.64
CA SER A 433 -0.60 -36.64 -9.17
C SER A 433 -1.62 -35.68 -8.54
N ILE A 434 -2.23 -34.79 -9.33
CA ILE A 434 -3.17 -33.74 -8.89
C ILE A 434 -4.56 -33.96 -9.53
N SER A 435 -4.74 -35.03 -10.34
CA SER A 435 -5.87 -35.19 -11.25
C SER A 435 -7.24 -35.49 -10.62
N ASP A 436 -7.37 -35.46 -9.29
CA ASP A 436 -8.59 -35.83 -8.58
C ASP A 436 -9.07 -34.79 -7.54
N GLN A 437 -8.48 -33.59 -7.55
CA GLN A 437 -8.82 -32.48 -6.64
C GLN A 437 -9.25 -31.24 -7.43
N ASP A 438 -10.05 -30.38 -6.79
CA ASP A 438 -10.28 -29.04 -7.30
C ASP A 438 -9.00 -28.23 -7.19
N ILE A 439 -8.73 -27.40 -8.19
CA ILE A 439 -7.60 -26.49 -8.17
C ILE A 439 -8.13 -25.06 -8.13
N TYR A 440 -7.50 -24.23 -7.31
CA TYR A 440 -7.85 -22.83 -7.13
C TYR A 440 -6.77 -21.96 -7.75
N TYR A 441 -7.18 -20.93 -8.47
CA TYR A 441 -6.28 -19.97 -9.10
C TYR A 441 -6.65 -18.56 -8.70
N ARG A 442 -5.63 -17.70 -8.59
CA ARG A 442 -5.79 -16.25 -8.49
C ARG A 442 -4.73 -15.55 -9.34
N LEU A 443 -5.00 -14.32 -9.70
CA LEU A 443 -4.01 -13.42 -10.28
C LEU A 443 -3.49 -12.50 -9.19
N LYS A 444 -2.18 -12.36 -9.13
CA LYS A 444 -1.53 -11.22 -8.49
C LYS A 444 -1.20 -10.22 -9.60
N GLN A 445 -1.93 -9.13 -9.64
CA GLN A 445 -1.76 -8.05 -10.61
C GLN A 445 -0.68 -7.15 -10.05
N VAL A 446 0.43 -6.97 -10.77
CA VAL A 446 1.59 -6.19 -10.30
C VAL A 446 1.82 -5.03 -11.26
N ASP A 447 1.94 -3.85 -10.69
CA ASP A 447 2.10 -2.61 -11.44
C ASP A 447 3.58 -2.25 -11.61
N PHE A 448 3.90 -1.24 -12.43
CA PHE A 448 5.28 -0.81 -12.65
C PHE A 448 5.95 -0.26 -11.38
N ASN A 449 5.14 0.22 -10.42
CA ASN A 449 5.59 0.66 -9.10
C ASN A 449 5.70 -0.50 -8.08
N GLY A 450 5.43 -1.74 -8.47
CA GLY A 450 5.53 -2.91 -7.61
C GLY A 450 4.34 -3.14 -6.67
N ILE A 451 3.37 -2.22 -6.61
CA ILE A 451 2.10 -2.44 -5.92
C ILE A 451 1.40 -3.63 -6.58
N PHE A 452 0.70 -4.41 -5.76
CA PHE A 452 -0.06 -5.53 -6.28
C PHE A 452 -1.41 -5.70 -5.61
N LYS A 453 -2.33 -6.28 -6.38
CA LYS A 453 -3.65 -6.68 -5.89
C LYS A 453 -3.96 -8.11 -6.34
N TYR A 454 -4.62 -8.87 -5.47
CA TYR A 454 -5.13 -10.19 -5.85
C TYR A 454 -6.52 -10.09 -6.50
N SER A 455 -6.77 -10.91 -7.51
CA SER A 455 -8.13 -11.17 -8.01
C SER A 455 -8.94 -11.99 -7.02
N GLU A 456 -10.24 -12.12 -7.31
CA GLU A 456 -11.05 -13.23 -6.81
C GLU A 456 -10.41 -14.58 -7.13
N ILE A 457 -10.71 -15.60 -6.31
CA ILE A 457 -10.22 -16.96 -6.52
C ILE A 457 -11.19 -17.70 -7.44
N VAL A 458 -10.67 -18.27 -8.53
CA VAL A 458 -11.46 -19.14 -9.42
C VAL A 458 -11.14 -20.60 -9.15
N ARG A 459 -12.20 -21.41 -9.10
CA ARG A 459 -12.11 -22.86 -8.92
C ARG A 459 -12.18 -23.56 -10.28
N VAL A 460 -11.21 -24.41 -10.56
CA VAL A 460 -11.21 -25.33 -11.71
C VAL A 460 -11.41 -26.75 -11.20
N SER A 461 -12.58 -27.32 -11.52
CA SER A 461 -12.88 -28.71 -11.19
C SER A 461 -12.26 -29.66 -12.21
N ILE A 462 -11.34 -30.51 -11.75
CA ILE A 462 -10.80 -31.58 -12.58
C ILE A 462 -11.79 -32.76 -12.59
N PRO A 463 -12.24 -33.21 -13.78
CA PRO A 463 -13.00 -34.45 -13.90
C PRO A 463 -12.14 -35.61 -13.41
N ARG A 464 -12.57 -36.24 -12.31
CA ARG A 464 -11.90 -37.42 -11.74
C ARG A 464 -11.75 -38.49 -12.83
N ARG A 465 -10.52 -38.94 -13.09
CA ARG A 465 -10.28 -40.05 -14.01
C ARG A 465 -10.74 -41.35 -13.34
N GLY A 466 -12.01 -41.69 -13.56
CA GLY A 466 -12.59 -42.99 -13.20
C GLY A 466 -13.78 -42.91 -12.26
N MET A 467 -14.95 -42.58 -12.81
CA MET A 467 -16.22 -43.12 -12.32
C MET A 467 -17.14 -43.49 -13.48
N GLU A 468 -16.63 -44.25 -14.44
CA GLU A 468 -17.51 -45.09 -15.25
C GLU A 468 -17.59 -46.47 -14.57
N ASN A 469 -18.45 -46.59 -13.57
CA ASN A 469 -18.90 -47.90 -13.11
C ASN A 469 -19.83 -48.48 -14.17
N ILE A 470 -19.27 -49.05 -15.23
CA ILE A 470 -20.09 -49.71 -16.23
C ILE A 470 -20.36 -51.15 -15.79
N ILE A 471 -21.57 -51.39 -15.31
CA ILE A 471 -22.11 -52.73 -15.11
C ILE A 471 -23.02 -53.03 -16.28
N TYR A 472 -22.66 -54.01 -17.11
CA TYR A 472 -23.56 -54.58 -18.09
C TYR A 472 -24.13 -55.90 -17.56
N PRO A 473 -25.46 -56.12 -17.60
CA PRO A 473 -25.98 -57.47 -17.60
C PRO A 473 -25.59 -58.15 -18.92
N ASN A 474 -24.93 -59.30 -18.87
CA ASN A 474 -24.70 -60.11 -20.07
C ASN A 474 -25.83 -61.15 -20.18
N TYR A 475 -26.60 -61.09 -21.27
CA TYR A 475 -27.78 -61.93 -21.53
C TYR A 475 -27.39 -63.24 -22.24
N GLY A 476 -26.56 -64.06 -21.60
CA GLY A 476 -26.33 -65.47 -21.99
C GLY A 476 -26.93 -66.44 -20.97
N ASP A 477 -26.89 -67.75 -21.25
CA ASP A 477 -27.43 -68.87 -20.42
C ASP A 477 -26.84 -69.01 -18.99
N GLY A 478 -26.09 -68.01 -18.54
CA GLY A 478 -25.84 -67.70 -17.14
C GLY A 478 -25.95 -66.19 -16.94
N GLN A 479 -26.84 -65.77 -16.05
CA GLN A 479 -26.93 -64.36 -15.63
C GLN A 479 -25.72 -64.05 -14.75
N PHE A 480 -24.76 -63.26 -15.25
CA PHE A 480 -23.61 -62.77 -14.49
C PHE A 480 -23.68 -61.25 -14.31
N ILE A 481 -23.06 -60.77 -13.23
CA ILE A 481 -22.74 -59.36 -13.04
C ILE A 481 -21.22 -59.25 -13.09
N THR A 482 -20.69 -58.62 -14.14
CA THR A 482 -19.26 -58.34 -14.25
C THR A 482 -18.98 -56.91 -13.83
N LEU A 483 -18.04 -56.74 -12.91
CA LEU A 483 -17.48 -55.45 -12.53
C LEU A 483 -16.10 -55.34 -13.18
N ASN A 484 -15.97 -54.48 -14.18
CA ASN A 484 -14.67 -54.21 -14.79
C ASN A 484 -14.09 -52.93 -14.16
N ASN A 485 -13.11 -53.09 -13.28
CA ASN A 485 -12.38 -51.98 -12.69
C ASN A 485 -10.89 -52.29 -12.71
N SER A 486 -10.14 -51.56 -13.54
CA SER A 486 -8.70 -51.73 -13.73
C SER A 486 -7.85 -51.40 -12.50
N GLN A 487 -8.46 -50.88 -11.43
CA GLN A 487 -7.78 -50.58 -10.16
C GLN A 487 -8.06 -51.57 -9.02
N ILE A 488 -8.99 -52.53 -9.19
CA ILE A 488 -9.19 -53.57 -8.18
C ILE A 488 -8.04 -54.58 -8.28
N ARG A 489 -7.21 -54.65 -7.24
CA ARG A 489 -6.13 -55.62 -7.15
C ARG A 489 -6.69 -56.97 -6.73
N SER A 490 -6.03 -58.06 -7.13
CA SER A 490 -6.41 -59.41 -6.71
C SER A 490 -6.39 -59.60 -5.19
N SER A 491 -5.65 -58.78 -4.46
CA SER A 491 -5.53 -58.75 -3.00
C SER A 491 -6.66 -58.02 -2.28
N ASP A 492 -7.49 -57.25 -2.99
CA ASP A 492 -8.51 -56.42 -2.36
C ASP A 492 -9.67 -57.29 -1.86
N SER A 493 -10.24 -56.93 -0.71
CA SER A 493 -11.39 -57.63 -0.13
C SER A 493 -12.59 -56.70 0.03
N PHE A 494 -13.77 -57.23 -0.31
CA PHE A 494 -15.03 -56.48 -0.28
C PHE A 494 -16.10 -57.30 0.42
N ARG A 495 -16.89 -56.67 1.28
CA ARG A 495 -18.14 -57.27 1.78
C ARG A 495 -19.24 -57.07 0.75
N LEU A 496 -19.79 -58.16 0.26
CA LEU A 496 -20.91 -58.21 -0.67
C LEU A 496 -22.18 -58.66 0.07
N VAL A 497 -23.23 -57.85 -0.03
CA VAL A 497 -24.55 -58.11 0.55
C VAL A 497 -25.61 -58.03 -0.54
N ILE A 498 -26.49 -59.04 -0.62
CA ILE A 498 -27.65 -59.04 -1.52
C ILE A 498 -28.91 -59.04 -0.68
N TYR A 499 -29.84 -58.15 -1.01
CA TYR A 499 -31.15 -58.03 -0.40
C TYR A 499 -32.24 -58.42 -1.41
N SER A 500 -33.28 -59.07 -0.92
CA SER A 500 -34.55 -59.20 -1.66
C SER A 500 -35.24 -57.84 -1.81
N GLN A 501 -36.28 -57.77 -2.65
CA GLN A 501 -37.13 -56.58 -2.80
C GLN A 501 -37.78 -56.08 -1.49
N THR A 502 -37.93 -56.93 -0.48
CA THR A 502 -38.47 -56.56 0.84
C THR A 502 -37.38 -56.18 1.85
N GLY A 503 -36.12 -56.11 1.43
CA GLY A 503 -34.99 -55.73 2.29
C GLY A 503 -34.40 -56.89 3.11
N LYS A 504 -34.91 -58.12 3.00
CA LYS A 504 -34.31 -59.30 3.64
C LYS A 504 -32.95 -59.61 3.02
N VAL A 505 -31.92 -59.79 3.86
CA VAL A 505 -30.58 -60.24 3.43
C VAL A 505 -30.64 -61.69 2.93
N LEU A 506 -30.24 -61.90 1.68
CA LEU A 506 -30.18 -63.21 1.02
C LEU A 506 -28.74 -63.72 0.91
N PHE A 507 -27.75 -62.82 0.86
CA PHE A 507 -26.34 -63.16 0.79
C PHE A 507 -25.51 -62.10 1.53
N ASP A 508 -24.49 -62.53 2.28
CA ASP A 508 -23.56 -61.64 2.99
C ASP A 508 -22.22 -62.34 3.22
N ARG A 509 -21.19 -61.94 2.46
CA ARG A 509 -19.83 -62.51 2.53
C ARG A 509 -18.77 -61.49 2.16
N VAL A 510 -17.56 -61.72 2.67
CA VAL A 510 -16.36 -61.05 2.16
C VAL A 510 -15.80 -61.86 0.99
N ILE A 511 -15.51 -61.20 -0.12
CA ILE A 511 -14.96 -61.78 -1.35
C ILE A 511 -13.69 -61.04 -1.76
N GLN A 512 -12.78 -61.74 -2.44
CA GLN A 512 -11.54 -61.14 -2.96
C GLN A 512 -11.68 -60.72 -4.43
N GLY A 513 -10.92 -59.70 -4.83
CA GLY A 513 -11.04 -59.02 -6.13
C GLY A 513 -10.96 -59.93 -7.37
N ARG A 514 -10.27 -61.09 -7.28
CA ARG A 514 -10.17 -62.06 -8.39
C ARG A 514 -11.28 -63.12 -8.45
N LEU A 515 -12.08 -63.28 -7.40
CA LEU A 515 -13.11 -64.34 -7.28
C LEU A 515 -14.53 -63.85 -7.64
N PHE A 516 -14.63 -62.66 -8.23
CA PHE A 516 -15.92 -62.01 -8.48
C PHE A 516 -16.77 -62.73 -9.54
N GLU A 517 -16.13 -63.32 -10.54
CA GLU A 517 -16.81 -64.01 -11.65
C GLU A 517 -17.42 -65.37 -11.22
N ASP A 518 -16.78 -66.10 -10.30
CA ASP A 518 -17.19 -67.47 -9.94
C ASP A 518 -18.30 -67.52 -8.87
N VAL A 519 -18.36 -66.55 -7.94
CA VAL A 519 -19.31 -66.58 -6.81
C VAL A 519 -20.74 -66.24 -7.24
N PHE A 520 -20.90 -65.45 -8.30
CA PHE A 520 -22.21 -64.96 -8.77
C PHE A 520 -23.03 -66.01 -9.56
N SER A 521 -22.35 -66.97 -10.19
CA SER A 521 -22.95 -67.87 -11.20
C SER A 521 -23.88 -68.95 -10.64
N SER A 522 -23.67 -69.39 -9.39
CA SER A 522 -24.31 -70.59 -8.84
C SER A 522 -25.47 -70.32 -7.88
N ARG A 523 -25.55 -69.14 -7.23
CA ARG A 523 -26.57 -68.87 -6.20
C ARG A 523 -27.76 -68.03 -6.67
N LEU A 524 -27.58 -67.07 -7.58
CA LEU A 524 -28.71 -66.24 -8.07
C LEU A 524 -29.73 -67.02 -8.90
N ARG A 525 -29.33 -68.14 -9.50
CA ARG A 525 -30.25 -69.08 -10.18
C ARG A 525 -31.34 -69.60 -9.24
N SER A 526 -31.02 -69.81 -7.96
CA SER A 526 -31.96 -70.36 -6.96
C SER A 526 -32.98 -69.35 -6.41
N TYR A 527 -32.80 -68.05 -6.66
CA TYR A 527 -33.73 -67.03 -6.17
C TYR A 527 -34.89 -66.77 -7.15
N PRO A 528 -36.11 -66.45 -6.68
CA PRO A 528 -37.26 -66.17 -7.56
C PRO A 528 -37.03 -65.00 -8.54
N VAL A 529 -37.87 -64.89 -9.56
CA VAL A 529 -37.95 -63.68 -10.41
C VAL A 529 -38.31 -62.47 -9.56
N GLY A 530 -37.66 -61.32 -9.78
CA GLY A 530 -37.91 -60.11 -9.00
C GLY A 530 -36.70 -59.18 -8.87
N TYR A 531 -36.88 -58.09 -8.12
CA TYR A 531 -35.82 -57.12 -7.86
C TYR A 531 -34.93 -57.53 -6.68
N TYR A 532 -33.64 -57.32 -6.85
CA TYR A 532 -32.60 -57.56 -5.85
C TYR A 532 -31.73 -56.33 -5.70
N TYR A 533 -31.40 -55.98 -4.47
CA TYR A 533 -30.46 -54.88 -4.20
C TYR A 533 -29.12 -55.45 -3.80
N ILE A 534 -28.06 -55.00 -4.44
CA ILE A 534 -26.70 -55.48 -4.23
C ILE A 534 -25.91 -54.33 -3.64
N ARG A 535 -25.22 -54.60 -2.52
CA ARG A 535 -24.31 -53.67 -1.88
C ARG A 535 -22.93 -54.31 -1.79
N MET A 536 -21.92 -53.59 -2.22
CA MET A 536 -20.52 -53.95 -2.02
C MET A 536 -19.81 -52.85 -1.23
N SER A 537 -18.97 -53.22 -0.26
CA SER A 537 -18.25 -52.25 0.55
C SER A 537 -16.90 -52.75 1.05
N SER A 538 -15.91 -51.86 1.06
CA SER A 538 -14.65 -51.93 1.82
C SER A 538 -14.47 -50.61 2.59
N PRO A 539 -13.43 -50.44 3.43
CA PRO A 539 -13.21 -49.19 4.16
C PRO A 539 -13.18 -47.94 3.27
N ASN A 540 -12.68 -48.08 2.03
CA ASN A 540 -12.46 -46.97 1.11
C ASN A 540 -13.35 -47.03 -0.14
N PHE A 541 -14.30 -47.96 -0.20
CA PHE A 541 -15.16 -48.18 -1.37
C PHE A 541 -16.56 -48.57 -0.95
N GLN A 542 -17.60 -47.95 -1.51
CA GLN A 542 -18.97 -48.42 -1.39
C GLN A 542 -19.69 -48.35 -2.73
N PHE A 543 -20.46 -49.39 -3.02
CA PHE A 543 -21.24 -49.53 -4.24
C PHE A 543 -22.61 -50.13 -3.92
N LYS A 544 -23.65 -49.64 -4.60
CA LYS A 544 -25.02 -50.14 -4.50
C LYS A 544 -25.68 -50.17 -5.88
N THR A 545 -26.42 -51.22 -6.19
CA THR A 545 -27.23 -51.28 -7.41
C THR A 545 -28.48 -52.13 -7.21
N ALA A 546 -29.44 -51.99 -8.13
CA ALA A 546 -30.62 -52.83 -8.21
C ALA A 546 -30.53 -53.69 -9.48
N TYR A 547 -30.81 -54.98 -9.34
CA TYR A 547 -30.83 -55.96 -10.41
C TYR A 547 -32.22 -56.59 -10.49
N TYR A 548 -32.81 -56.62 -11.69
CA TYR A 548 -34.04 -57.36 -11.92
C TYR A 548 -33.72 -58.71 -12.55
N LYS A 549 -34.06 -59.79 -11.85
CA LYS A 549 -34.00 -61.14 -12.41
C LYS A 549 -35.25 -61.38 -13.26
N ASN A 550 -35.09 -61.52 -14.57
CA ASN A 550 -36.10 -62.12 -15.45
C ASN A 550 -35.84 -63.64 -15.57
N LEU A 551 -36.88 -64.38 -15.96
CA LEU A 551 -37.00 -65.86 -15.98
C LEU A 551 -35.68 -66.65 -16.09
#